data_AF-A0A379A9S4-F1
#
_entry.id   AF-A0A379A9S4-F1
#
_cell.length_a   1.000
_cell.length_b   1.000
_cell.length_c   1.000
_cell.angle_alpha   90.00
_cell.angle_beta   90.00
_cell.angle_gamma   90.00
#
_symmetry.space_group_name_H-M   'P 1'
#
loop_
_entity.id
_entity.type
_entity.pdbx_description
1 polymer ?
#
loop_
_entity_poly.entity_id
_entity_poly.type
_entity_poly.pdbx_seq_one_letter_code
_entity_poly.pdbx_strand_id
1 'polypeptide(L)'
;MTIIKQKILLLDNGREWGGGTNSMLELLKRIDRQKFDITCCFYHNYSRGNDETIEATLNALAIPVFFIPQIRQPRWAKFVKEVARALLFFNKKLKKRAIDQIDTHWRIMPNASKNQLTAAAGEV
;
A
#
# COMPACT_ATOMS: atom_id res chain seq x y z
N MET A 1 -0.28 -28.31 23.65
CA MET A 1 -0.83 -28.34 22.28
C MET A 1 -0.53 -26.97 21.66
N THR A 2 0.41 -26.90 20.71
CA THR A 2 0.76 -25.63 20.05
C THR A 2 -0.37 -25.24 19.12
N ILE A 3 -1.14 -24.21 19.49
CA ILE A 3 -2.18 -23.66 18.63
C ILE A 3 -1.46 -22.94 17.48
N ILE A 4 -1.62 -23.45 16.26
CA ILE A 4 -1.11 -22.80 15.06
C ILE A 4 -2.01 -21.60 14.78
N LYS A 5 -1.46 -20.39 14.93
CA LYS A 5 -2.17 -19.16 14.60
C LYS A 5 -2.29 -19.01 13.09
N GLN A 6 -3.44 -18.55 12.62
CA GLN A 6 -3.62 -18.14 11.24
C GLN A 6 -2.95 -16.77 11.04
N LYS A 7 -1.97 -16.71 10.15
CA LYS A 7 -1.26 -15.48 9.79
C LYS A 7 -2.08 -14.65 8.82
N ILE A 8 -2.28 -13.38 9.13
CA ILE A 8 -3.04 -12.43 8.31
C ILE A 8 -2.18 -11.19 8.09
N LEU A 9 -2.04 -10.79 6.82
CA LEU A 9 -1.48 -9.50 6.44
C LEU A 9 -2.61 -8.57 6.03
N LEU A 10 -2.80 -7.48 6.77
CA LEU A 10 -3.76 -6.43 6.42
C LEU A 10 -3.03 -5.36 5.61
N LEU A 11 -3.45 -5.16 4.36
CA LEU A 11 -2.90 -4.14 3.47
C LEU A 11 -3.87 -2.97 3.30
N ASP A 12 -3.39 -1.75 3.53
CA ASP A 12 -4.13 -0.51 3.31
C ASP A 12 -3.34 0.46 2.42
N ASN A 13 -4.01 0.98 1.39
CA ASN A 13 -3.47 1.94 0.43
C ASN A 13 -4.13 3.34 0.54
N GLY A 14 -4.92 3.55 1.59
CA GLY A 14 -5.60 4.79 1.90
C GLY A 14 -4.63 5.91 2.24
N ARG A 15 -5.14 7.14 2.18
CA ARG A 15 -4.36 8.37 2.38
C ARG A 15 -4.87 9.25 3.52
N GLU A 16 -6.03 8.91 4.04
CA GLU A 16 -6.72 9.72 5.02
C GLU A 16 -7.30 8.84 6.11
N TRP A 17 -7.41 9.44 7.29
CA TRP A 17 -8.11 8.82 8.40
C TRP A 17 -9.61 8.97 8.19
N GLY A 18 -10.31 7.86 8.01
CA GLY A 18 -11.74 7.87 7.72
C GLY A 18 -12.52 6.73 8.38
N GLY A 19 -13.74 6.51 7.88
CA GLY A 19 -14.62 5.44 8.39
C GLY A 19 -14.00 4.05 8.28
N GLY A 20 -13.32 3.76 7.16
CA GLY A 20 -12.63 2.48 6.95
C GLY A 20 -11.54 2.21 7.99
N THR A 21 -10.69 3.19 8.27
CA THR A 21 -9.66 3.13 9.32
C THR A 21 -10.28 2.85 10.68
N ASN A 22 -11.36 3.56 11.04
CA ASN A 22 -12.01 3.38 12.34
C ASN A 22 -12.59 1.97 12.50
N SER A 23 -13.29 1.47 11.48
CA SER A 23 -13.84 0.11 11.50
C SER A 23 -12.73 -0.96 11.58
N MET A 24 -11.64 -0.76 10.84
CA MET A 24 -10.46 -1.63 10.91
C MET A 24 -9.86 -1.64 12.33
N LEU A 25 -9.64 -0.47 12.93
CA LEU A 25 -9.07 -0.38 14.29
C LEU A 25 -9.98 -1.04 15.33
N GLU A 26 -11.30 -0.85 15.22
CA GLU A 26 -12.24 -1.53 16.11
C GLU A 26 -12.23 -3.06 15.94
N LEU A 27 -12.11 -3.56 14.71
CA LEU A 27 -11.91 -4.99 14.47
C LEU A 27 -10.60 -5.48 15.11
N LEU A 28 -9.50 -4.77 14.90
CA LEU A 28 -8.18 -5.13 15.42
C LEU A 28 -8.12 -5.10 16.95
N LYS A 29 -8.88 -4.22 17.62
CA LYS A 29 -8.99 -4.22 19.08
C LYS A 29 -9.69 -5.47 19.63
N ARG A 30 -10.61 -6.06 18.86
CA ARG A 30 -11.49 -7.15 19.31
C ARG A 30 -11.11 -8.52 18.78
N ILE A 31 -10.17 -8.59 17.83
CA ILE A 31 -9.78 -9.83 17.18
C ILE A 31 -9.07 -10.78 18.15
N ASP A 32 -9.38 -12.07 18.03
CA ASP A 32 -8.78 -13.12 18.83
C ASP A 32 -7.29 -13.32 18.48
N ARG A 33 -6.42 -12.84 19.35
CA ARG A 33 -4.95 -12.92 19.22
C ARG A 33 -4.38 -14.30 19.51
N GLN A 34 -5.18 -15.23 20.07
CA GLN A 34 -4.76 -16.63 20.22
C GLN A 34 -4.98 -17.41 18.92
N LYS A 35 -5.98 -17.01 18.13
CA LYS A 35 -6.29 -17.62 16.83
C LYS A 35 -5.57 -16.95 15.66
N PHE A 36 -5.42 -15.63 15.68
CA PHE A 36 -4.88 -14.85 14.57
C PHE A 36 -3.59 -14.13 14.94
N ASP A 37 -2.61 -14.23 14.05
CA ASP A 37 -1.38 -13.46 14.08
C ASP A 37 -1.44 -12.43 12.96
N ILE A 38 -1.57 -11.15 13.32
CA ILE A 38 -1.91 -10.09 12.36
C ILE A 38 -0.75 -9.13 12.26
N THR A 39 -0.32 -8.90 11.03
CA THR A 39 0.62 -7.84 10.67
C THR A 39 -0.09 -6.83 9.77
N CYS A 40 0.21 -5.57 9.98
CA CYS A 40 -0.36 -4.45 9.25
C CYS A 40 0.66 -3.89 8.25
N CYS A 41 0.18 -3.56 7.05
CA CYS A 41 0.98 -3.04 5.96
C CYS A 41 0.30 -1.84 5.33
N PHE A 42 1.00 -0.71 5.30
CA PHE A 42 0.43 0.55 4.85
C PHE A 42 1.28 1.21 3.77
N TYR A 43 0.64 1.94 2.85
CA TYR A 43 1.36 2.79 1.89
C TYR A 43 1.70 4.15 2.48
N HIS A 44 0.90 4.61 3.45
CA HIS A 44 0.96 5.97 3.98
C HIS A 44 0.76 5.95 5.50
N ASN A 45 1.65 6.63 6.23
CA ASN A 45 1.49 6.88 7.65
C ASN A 45 0.66 8.16 7.86
N TYR A 46 -0.65 8.06 7.62
CA TYR A 46 -1.55 9.20 7.76
C TYR A 46 -1.87 9.49 9.24
N SER A 47 -2.14 10.75 9.55
CA SER A 47 -2.46 11.21 10.91
C SER A 47 -3.94 11.51 11.09
N ARG A 48 -4.41 11.33 12.32
CA ARG A 48 -5.64 11.91 12.85
C ARG A 48 -5.38 13.37 13.22
N GLY A 49 -6.42 14.21 13.29
CA GLY A 49 -6.30 15.67 13.52
C GLY A 49 -5.53 16.13 14.77
N ASN A 50 -5.11 15.24 15.66
CA ASN A 50 -4.24 15.53 16.81
C ASN A 50 -2.79 15.03 16.61
N ASP A 51 -2.35 14.88 15.36
CA ASP A 51 -1.05 14.31 14.94
C ASP A 51 -0.80 12.85 15.36
N GLU A 52 -1.83 12.14 15.84
CA GLU A 52 -1.77 10.71 16.11
C GLU A 52 -1.69 9.94 14.78
N THR A 53 -0.56 9.29 14.52
CA THR A 53 -0.34 8.53 13.29
C THR A 53 -0.92 7.13 13.38
N ILE A 54 -1.32 6.54 12.25
CA ILE A 54 -1.80 5.16 12.21
C ILE A 54 -0.74 4.17 12.74
N GLU A 55 0.54 4.46 12.51
CA GLU A 55 1.66 3.73 13.11
C GLU A 55 1.60 3.75 14.64
N ALA A 56 1.48 4.94 15.24
CA ALA A 56 1.42 5.09 16.68
C ALA A 56 0.22 4.34 17.27
N THR A 57 -0.96 4.44 16.65
CA THR A 57 -2.17 3.75 17.10
C THR A 57 -2.04 2.22 16.99
N LEU A 58 -1.47 1.69 15.92
CA LEU A 58 -1.27 0.23 15.77
C LEU A 58 -0.20 -0.31 16.71
N ASN A 59 0.88 0.44 16.93
CA ASN A 59 1.91 0.12 17.91
C ASN A 59 1.36 0.09 19.34
N ALA A 60 0.45 1.02 19.68
CA ALA A 60 -0.24 1.01 20.97
C ALA A 60 -1.14 -0.22 21.17
N LEU A 61 -1.60 -0.85 20.09
CA LEU A 61 -2.34 -2.13 20.11
C LEU A 61 -1.41 -3.36 20.06
N ALA A 62 -0.09 -3.16 20.13
CA ALA A 62 0.93 -4.20 19.96
C ALA A 62 0.78 -4.99 18.64
N ILE A 63 0.40 -4.29 17.55
CA ILE A 63 0.28 -4.87 16.21
C ILE A 63 1.49 -4.42 15.39
N PRO A 64 2.30 -5.36 14.87
CA PRO A 64 3.39 -5.01 13.98
C PRO A 64 2.88 -4.28 12.73
N VAL A 65 3.51 -3.16 12.40
CA VAL A 65 3.19 -2.36 11.22
C VAL A 65 4.43 -2.09 10.38
N PHE A 66 4.29 -2.20 9.07
CA PHE A 66 5.34 -1.81 8.13
C PHE A 66 4.78 -0.94 7.00
N PHE A 67 5.63 -0.06 6.49
CA PHE A 67 5.27 0.88 5.44
C PHE A 67 5.96 0.52 4.14
N ILE A 68 5.19 0.34 3.06
CA ILE A 68 5.73 0.06 1.75
C ILE A 68 6.23 1.37 1.13
N PRO A 69 7.53 1.50 0.84
CA PRO A 69 8.09 2.72 0.27
C PRO A 69 7.50 2.98 -1.11
N GLN A 70 6.86 4.13 -1.28
CA GLN A 70 6.27 4.53 -2.57
C GLN A 70 7.25 5.42 -3.34
N ILE A 71 7.63 5.00 -4.55
CA ILE A 71 8.38 5.86 -5.47
C ILE A 71 7.40 6.83 -6.13
N ARG A 72 7.68 8.13 -6.00
CA ARG A 72 6.89 9.17 -6.67
C ARG A 72 7.17 9.12 -8.17
N GLN A 73 6.12 8.90 -8.95
CA GLN A 73 6.20 8.99 -10.41
C GLN A 73 6.67 10.40 -10.81
N PRO A 74 7.67 10.54 -11.70
CA PRO A 74 8.10 11.85 -12.18
C PRO A 74 6.97 12.57 -12.91
N ARG A 75 6.88 13.90 -12.74
CA ARG A 75 5.79 14.71 -13.32
C ARG A 75 5.71 14.60 -14.85
N TRP A 76 6.85 14.44 -15.53
CA TRP A 76 6.90 14.28 -16.97
C TRP A 76 6.29 12.95 -17.46
N ALA A 77 6.28 11.89 -16.64
CA ALA A 77 5.61 10.64 -17.01
C ALA A 77 4.08 10.82 -17.09
N LYS A 78 3.51 11.77 -16.33
CA LYS A 78 2.10 12.18 -16.50
C LYS A 78 1.90 12.85 -17.86
N PHE A 79 2.82 13.73 -18.28
CA PHE A 79 2.76 14.37 -19.59
C PHE A 79 2.82 13.34 -20.73
N VAL A 80 3.76 12.38 -20.67
CA VAL A 80 3.87 11.29 -21.65
C VAL A 80 2.58 10.47 -21.75
N LYS A 81 1.91 10.20 -20.62
CA LYS A 81 0.59 9.53 -20.61
C LYS A 81 -0.48 10.32 -21.37
N GLU A 82 -0.56 11.63 -21.14
CA GLU A 82 -1.55 12.46 -21.83
C GLU A 82 -1.24 12.57 -23.33
N VAL A 83 0.03 12.70 -23.71
CA VAL A 83 0.46 12.68 -25.13
C VAL A 83 0.12 11.34 -25.78
N ALA A 84 0.41 10.21 -25.13
CA ALA A 84 0.07 8.90 -25.65
C ALA A 84 -1.45 8.71 -25.82
N ARG A 85 -2.27 9.23 -24.90
CA ARG A 85 -3.74 9.23 -25.03
C ARG A 85 -4.20 10.07 -26.21
N ALA A 86 -3.61 11.23 -26.41
CA ALA A 86 -3.95 12.15 -27.50
C ALA A 86 -3.52 11.59 -28.86
N LEU A 87 -2.35 10.97 -28.98
CA LEU A 87 -1.86 10.39 -30.22
C LEU A 87 -2.57 9.09 -30.58
N LEU A 88 -2.89 8.24 -29.60
CA LEU A 88 -3.48 6.92 -29.83
C LEU A 88 -5.01 6.89 -29.70
N PHE A 89 -5.67 8.06 -29.76
CA PHE A 89 -7.11 8.17 -29.54
C PHE A 89 -7.94 7.30 -30.49
N PHE A 90 -7.45 7.09 -31.72
CA PHE A 90 -8.11 6.33 -32.78
C PHE A 90 -8.07 4.80 -32.58
N ASN A 91 -7.15 4.26 -31.77
CA ASN A 91 -7.03 2.82 -31.55
C ASN A 91 -7.04 2.47 -30.06
N LYS A 92 -8.22 2.06 -29.56
CA LYS A 92 -8.43 1.71 -28.15
C LYS A 92 -7.48 0.62 -27.64
N LYS A 93 -7.17 -0.39 -28.47
CA LYS A 93 -6.27 -1.50 -28.07
C LYS A 93 -4.83 -1.02 -27.93
N LEU A 94 -4.35 -0.24 -28.90
CA LEU A 94 -3.00 0.31 -28.89
C LEU A 94 -2.82 1.33 -27.76
N LYS A 95 -3.81 2.20 -27.55
CA LYS A 95 -3.85 3.16 -26.44
C LYS A 95 -3.74 2.46 -25.08
N LYS A 96 -4.52 1.40 -24.86
CA LYS A 96 -4.46 0.62 -23.61
C LYS A 96 -3.07 0.04 -23.40
N ARG A 97 -2.51 -0.65 -24.40
CA ARG A 97 -1.17 -1.24 -24.30
C ARG A 97 -0.09 -0.21 -24.00
N ALA A 98 -0.13 0.94 -24.67
CA ALA A 98 0.83 2.01 -24.44
C ALA A 98 0.73 2.55 -23.01
N ILE A 99 -0.49 2.83 -22.51
CA ILE A 99 -0.68 3.29 -21.13
C ILE A 99 -0.21 2.24 -20.12
N ASP A 100 -0.56 0.97 -20.34
CA ASP A 100 -0.16 -0.13 -19.46
C ASP A 100 1.38 -0.23 -19.39
N GLN A 101 2.08 -0.16 -20.53
CA GLN A 101 3.55 -0.17 -20.56
C GLN A 101 4.17 1.02 -19.83
N ILE A 102 3.62 2.22 -20.02
CA ILE A 102 4.06 3.45 -19.35
C ILE A 102 3.88 3.31 -17.83
N ASP A 103 2.73 2.81 -17.37
CA ASP A 103 2.50 2.58 -15.94
C ASP A 103 3.36 1.44 -15.37
N THR A 104 3.58 0.37 -16.13
CA THR A 104 4.49 -0.71 -15.72
C THR A 104 5.91 -0.17 -15.50
N HIS A 105 6.44 0.61 -16.45
CA HIS A 105 7.81 1.11 -16.39
C HIS A 105 8.04 2.17 -15.30
N TRP A 106 7.10 3.12 -15.13
CA TRP A 106 7.29 4.24 -14.20
C TRP A 106 6.60 4.10 -12.85
N ARG A 107 5.66 3.18 -12.67
CA ARG A 107 4.92 2.98 -11.41
C ARG A 107 5.12 1.58 -10.82
N ILE A 108 5.00 0.52 -11.62
CA ILE A 108 4.98 -0.85 -11.09
C ILE A 108 6.39 -1.39 -10.84
N MET A 109 7.24 -1.43 -11.87
CA MET A 109 8.58 -2.00 -11.78
C MET A 109 9.45 -1.32 -10.71
N PRO A 110 9.48 0.03 -10.60
CA PRO A 110 10.30 0.68 -9.57
C PRO A 110 9.86 0.32 -8.15
N ASN A 111 8.55 0.30 -7.89
CA ASN A 111 8.00 -0.09 -6.59
C ASN A 111 8.26 -1.59 -6.31
N ALA A 112 8.09 -2.46 -7.31
CA ALA A 112 8.34 -3.88 -7.16
C ALA A 112 9.81 -4.17 -6.84
N SER A 113 10.75 -3.54 -7.56
CA SER A 113 12.18 -3.65 -7.28
C SER A 113 12.52 -3.14 -5.88
N LYS A 114 11.93 -2.02 -5.44
CA LYS A 114 12.17 -1.49 -4.09
C LYS A 114 11.63 -2.41 -3.01
N ASN A 115 10.44 -2.98 -3.21
CA ASN A 115 9.84 -3.94 -2.28
C ASN A 115 10.64 -5.24 -2.17
N GLN A 116 11.18 -5.73 -3.29
CA GLN A 116 12.09 -6.88 -3.29
C GLN A 116 13.36 -6.60 -2.51
N LEU A 117 13.92 -5.39 -2.65
CA LEU A 117 15.10 -4.96 -1.88
C LEU A 117 14.81 -4.89 -0.37
N THR A 118 13.68 -4.32 0.06
CA THR A 118 13.30 -4.28 1.49
C THR A 118 13.02 -5.68 2.04
N ALA A 119 12.35 -6.55 1.27
CA ALA A 119 12.11 -7.93 1.66
C ALA A 119 13.42 -8.74 1.76
N ALA A 120 14.37 -8.53 0.83
CA ALA A 120 15.68 -9.18 0.86
C ALA A 120 16.58 -8.65 2.00
N ALA A 121 16.39 -7.40 2.42
CA ALA A 121 17.10 -6.80 3.55
C ALA A 121 16.58 -7.26 4.93
N GLY A 122 15.48 -8.05 4.99
CA GLY A 122 14.88 -8.50 6.25
C GLY A 122 14.16 -7.39 7.03
N GLU A 123 13.84 -6.27 6.36
CA GLU A 123 13.12 -5.13 6.95
C GLU A 123 11.59 -5.31 6.88
N VAL A 124 11.11 -6.47 6.41
CA VAL A 124 9.69 -6.85 6.26
C VAL A 124 9.46 -8.24 6.82
#